data_AF-A0AB34GEZ3-F1
#
_entry.id   AF-A0AB34GEZ3-F1
#
_cell.length_a   1.000
_cell.length_b   1.000
_cell.length_c   1.000
_cell.angle_alpha   90.00
_cell.angle_beta   90.00
_cell.angle_gamma   90.00
#
_symmetry.space_group_name_H-M   'P 1'
#
loop_
_entity.id
_entity.type
_entity.pdbx_description
1 polymer ?
#
loop_
_entity_poly.entity_id
_entity_poly.type
_entity_poly.pdbx_seq_one_letter_code
_entity_poly.pdbx_strand_id
1 'polypeptide(L)'
;MGPIWSSYYGNCHSLLFMADASNPTQISASCAQLLGLLSAEQLEEASVLILFNKIDLPCNMTIEEMKSLIRLPDLIAFAKRNITT
;
A
#
# COMPACT_ATOMS: atom_id res chain seq x y z
N MET A 1 17.82 8.07 3.50
CA MET A 1 17.22 8.88 2.43
C MET A 1 15.78 8.40 2.23
N GLY A 2 14.80 9.30 2.31
CA GLY A 2 13.40 8.96 2.06
C GLY A 2 13.11 8.89 0.55
N PRO A 3 11.99 8.27 0.13
CA PRO A 3 11.60 8.23 -1.27
C PRO A 3 11.22 9.63 -1.78
N ILE A 4 11.48 9.87 -3.06
CA ILE A 4 11.17 11.13 -3.77
C ILE A 4 9.69 11.21 -4.22
N TRP A 5 8.81 10.35 -3.70
CA TRP A 5 7.44 10.18 -4.18
C TRP A 5 6.62 11.47 -4.13
N SER A 6 6.85 12.32 -3.12
CA SER A 6 6.14 13.59 -2.97
C SER A 6 6.25 14.53 -4.17
N SER A 7 7.31 14.41 -4.97
CA SER A 7 7.47 15.17 -6.22
C SER A 7 6.50 14.76 -7.33
N TYR A 8 5.81 13.62 -7.18
CA TYR A 8 4.93 13.04 -8.20
C TYR A 8 3.44 13.10 -7.85
N TYR A 9 3.06 13.64 -6.69
CA TYR A 9 1.66 13.60 -6.26
C TYR A 9 0.74 14.52 -7.08
N GLY A 10 1.24 15.67 -7.56
CA GLY A 10 0.41 16.77 -8.05
C GLY A 10 -0.56 16.46 -9.22
N ASN A 11 -0.21 15.52 -10.11
CA ASN A 11 -1.07 15.10 -11.24
C ASN A 11 -1.44 13.61 -11.16
N CYS A 12 -1.34 13.01 -9.98
CA CYS A 12 -1.57 11.59 -9.79
C CYS A 12 -3.08 11.29 -9.68
N HIS A 13 -3.61 10.54 -10.65
CA HIS A 13 -5.01 10.11 -10.64
C HIS A 13 -5.17 8.71 -10.05
N SER A 14 -4.10 7.93 -10.01
CA SER A 14 -4.12 6.56 -9.51
C SER A 14 -2.76 6.18 -8.95
N LEU A 15 -2.78 5.55 -7.77
CA LEU A 15 -1.62 5.07 -7.05
C LEU A 15 -1.62 3.54 -7.09
N LEU A 16 -0.55 2.96 -7.63
CA LEU A 16 -0.30 1.52 -7.59
C LEU A 16 0.77 1.24 -6.52
N PHE A 17 0.37 0.61 -5.41
CA PHE A 17 1.28 0.26 -4.33
C PHE A 17 1.62 -1.23 -4.39
N MET A 18 2.88 -1.56 -4.62
CA MET A 18 3.33 -2.94 -4.75
C MET A 18 4.01 -3.40 -3.46
N ALA A 19 3.51 -4.47 -2.86
CA ALA A 19 4.07 -5.11 -1.68
C ALA A 19 4.66 -6.48 -2.04
N ASP A 20 5.79 -6.83 -1.41
CA ASP A 20 6.45 -8.12 -1.61
C ASP A 20 5.81 -9.19 -0.69
N ALA A 21 5.03 -10.10 -1.28
CA ALA A 21 4.34 -11.15 -0.55
C ALA A 21 5.28 -12.22 0.01
N SER A 22 6.51 -12.33 -0.50
CA SER A 22 7.50 -13.31 -0.03
C SER A 22 8.38 -12.77 1.10
N ASN A 23 8.14 -11.55 1.58
CA ASN A 23 8.97 -10.91 2.61
C ASN A 23 8.15 -10.34 3.79
N PRO A 24 7.70 -11.20 4.73
CA PRO A 24 6.94 -10.79 5.91
C PRO A 24 7.65 -9.72 6.76
N THR A 25 8.99 -9.74 6.79
CA THR A 25 9.76 -8.81 7.62
C THR A 25 9.68 -7.36 7.12
N GLN A 26 9.39 -7.16 5.83
CA GLN A 26 9.31 -5.83 5.23
C GLN A 26 7.87 -5.29 5.12
N ILE A 27 6.85 -6.14 5.26
CA ILE A 27 5.44 -5.72 5.18
C ILE A 27 5.12 -4.59 6.16
N SER A 28 5.64 -4.63 7.39
CA SER A 28 5.42 -3.57 8.38
C SER A 28 6.02 -2.22 7.94
N ALA A 29 7.21 -2.24 7.32
CA ALA A 29 7.82 -1.03 6.78
C ALA A 29 7.05 -0.52 5.55
N SER A 30 6.58 -1.42 4.67
CA SER A 30 5.69 -1.09 3.55
C SER A 30 4.38 -0.46 4.03
N CYS A 31 3.80 -0.94 5.13
CA CYS A 31 2.59 -0.36 5.72
C CYS A 31 2.81 1.09 6.17
N ALA A 32 3.95 1.39 6.82
CA ALA A 32 4.28 2.76 7.21
C ALA A 32 4.44 3.70 5.99
N GLN A 33 5.02 3.20 4.90
CA GLN A 33 5.13 3.94 3.63
C GLN A 33 3.76 4.17 2.98
N LEU A 34 2.90 3.15 2.98
CA LEU A 34 1.52 3.24 2.48
C LEU A 34 0.71 4.28 3.28
N LEU A 35 0.82 4.27 4.60
CA LEU A 35 0.17 5.27 5.46
C LEU A 35 0.61 6.70 5.13
N GLY A 36 1.91 6.90 4.85
CA GLY A 36 2.42 8.20 4.40
C GLY A 36 1.83 8.65 3.06
N LEU A 37 1.66 7.73 2.11
CA LEU A 37 1.01 7.99 0.82
C LEU A 37 -0.49 8.31 1.01
N LEU A 38 -1.20 7.54 1.84
CA LEU A 38 -2.62 7.76 2.11
C LEU A 38 -2.90 9.04 2.90
N SER A 39 -1.92 9.55 3.65
CA SER A 39 -2.04 10.81 4.40
C SER A 39 -1.76 12.06 3.55
N ALA A 40 -1.25 11.91 2.32
CA ALA A 40 -0.97 13.05 1.45
C ALA A 40 -2.27 13.62 0.86
N GLU A 41 -2.52 14.91 1.10
CA GLU A 41 -3.69 15.64 0.59
C GLU A 41 -3.71 15.67 -0.94
N GLN A 42 -2.54 15.78 -1.59
CA GLN A 42 -2.44 15.79 -3.05
C GLN A 42 -2.89 14.47 -3.71
N LEU A 43 -2.98 13.39 -2.92
CA LEU A 43 -3.44 12.08 -3.38
C LEU A 43 -4.89 11.77 -2.93
N GLU A 44 -5.61 12.72 -2.32
CA GLU A 44 -6.95 12.49 -1.75
C GLU A 44 -7.94 11.92 -2.77
N GLU A 45 -7.91 12.43 -4.00
CA GLU A 45 -8.77 12.01 -5.11
C GLU A 45 -8.20 10.82 -5.92
N ALA A 46 -6.99 10.37 -5.61
CA ALA A 46 -6.36 9.28 -6.36
C ALA A 46 -6.95 7.92 -5.95
N SER A 47 -7.31 7.11 -6.95
CA SER A 47 -7.69 5.71 -6.71
C SER A 47 -6.46 4.89 -6.33
N VAL A 48 -6.56 4.03 -5.31
CA VAL A 48 -5.42 3.25 -4.82
C VAL A 48 -5.63 1.77 -5.10
N LEU A 49 -4.65 1.13 -5.75
CA LEU A 49 -4.58 -0.32 -5.93
C LEU A 49 -3.35 -0.86 -5.22
N ILE A 50 -3.54 -1.80 -4.30
CA ILE A 50 -2.45 -2.50 -3.61
C ILE A 50 -2.26 -3.86 -4.26
N LEU A 51 -1.07 -4.11 -4.83
CA LEU A 51 -0.70 -5.38 -5.43
C LEU A 51 0.25 -6.16 -4.52
N PHE A 52 -0.12 -7.39 -4.19
CA PHE A 52 0.76 -8.34 -3.51
C PHE A 52 1.54 -9.16 -4.56
N ASN A 53 2.81 -8.83 -4.74
CA ASN A 53 3.67 -9.40 -5.78
C ASN A 53 4.57 -10.51 -5.24
N LYS A 54 5.19 -11.29 -6.15
CA LYS A 54 6.09 -12.42 -5.85
C LYS A 54 5.42 -13.61 -5.16
N ILE A 55 4.17 -13.86 -5.50
CA ILE A 55 3.40 -15.02 -5.02
C ILE A 55 3.96 -16.36 -5.52
N ASP A 56 4.82 -16.34 -6.54
CA ASP A 56 5.52 -17.50 -7.09
C ASP A 56 6.66 -18.01 -6.20
N LEU A 57 7.17 -17.18 -5.28
CA LEU A 57 8.29 -17.54 -4.43
C LEU A 57 7.87 -18.39 -3.22
N PRO A 58 8.77 -19.27 -2.73
CA PRO A 58 8.54 -20.00 -1.48
C PRO A 58 8.40 -19.03 -0.30
N CYS A 59 7.63 -19.43 0.72
CA CYS A 59 7.31 -18.59 1.89
C CYS A 59 6.48 -17.33 1.57
N ASN A 60 5.66 -17.37 0.51
CA ASN A 60 4.65 -16.33 0.30
C ASN A 60 3.66 -16.31 1.47
N MET A 61 3.17 -15.10 1.77
CA MET A 61 2.02 -14.91 2.65
C MET A 61 0.73 -15.02 1.82
N THR A 62 -0.30 -15.56 2.44
CA THR A 62 -1.67 -15.49 1.93
C THR A 62 -2.15 -14.04 1.89
N ILE A 63 -3.14 -13.76 1.04
CA ILE A 63 -3.75 -12.43 0.95
C ILE A 63 -4.34 -12.03 2.31
N GLU A 64 -4.96 -12.97 3.02
CA GLU A 64 -5.54 -12.77 4.34
C GLU A 64 -4.50 -12.38 5.39
N GLU A 65 -3.35 -13.05 5.42
CA GLU A 65 -2.23 -12.71 6.31
C GLU A 65 -1.70 -11.31 6.03
N MET A 66 -1.50 -10.96 4.76
CA MET A 66 -1.03 -9.63 4.37
C MET A 66 -2.04 -8.54 4.75
N LYS A 67 -3.33 -8.76 4.48
CA LYS A 67 -4.41 -7.85 4.87
C LYS A 67 -4.46 -7.63 6.38
N SER A 68 -4.27 -8.69 7.16
CA SER A 68 -4.19 -8.60 8.62
C SER A 68 -2.98 -7.80 9.09
N LEU A 69 -1.78 -8.11 8.56
CA LEU A 69 -0.53 -7.46 8.95
C LEU A 69 -0.52 -5.95 8.68
N ILE A 70 -1.06 -5.52 7.53
CA ILE A 70 -1.15 -4.09 7.20
C ILE A 70 -2.41 -3.43 7.78
N ARG A 71 -3.24 -4.18 8.54
CA ARG A 71 -4.54 -3.74 9.05
C ARG A 71 -5.41 -3.10 7.96
N LEU A 72 -5.40 -3.72 6.78
CA LEU A 72 -6.09 -3.18 5.61
C LEU A 72 -7.58 -2.88 5.86
N PRO A 73 -8.36 -3.72 6.58
CA PRO A 73 -9.76 -3.40 6.84
C PRO A 73 -9.95 -2.06 7.56
N ASP A 74 -9.06 -1.77 8.52
CA ASP A 74 -9.07 -0.49 9.23
C ASP A 74 -8.68 0.65 8.28
N LEU A 75 -7.64 0.45 7.46
CA LEU A 75 -7.23 1.44 6.45
C LEU A 75 -8.37 1.78 5.49
N ILE A 76 -9.09 0.79 5.00
CA ILE A 76 -10.25 0.99 4.11
C ILE A 76 -11.37 1.72 4.84
N ALA A 77 -11.64 1.38 6.10
CA ALA A 77 -12.69 2.02 6.89
C ALA A 77 -12.42 3.51 7.17
N PHE A 78 -11.14 3.89 7.34
CA PHE A 78 -10.75 5.28 7.57
C PHE A 78 -10.41 6.04 6.29
N ALA A 79 -10.13 5.33 5.20
CA ALA A 79 -9.85 5.96 3.92
C ALA A 79 -11.13 6.62 3.39
N LYS A 80 -11.06 7.93 3.16
CA LYS A 80 -12.09 8.67 2.40
C LYS A 80 -12.15 8.28 0.92
N ARG A 81 -11.18 7.50 0.44
CA ARG A 81 -10.93 7.19 -0.97
C ARG A 81 -11.07 5.70 -1.25
N ASN A 82 -11.35 5.35 -2.52
CA ASN A 82 -11.47 3.96 -2.95
C ASN A 82 -10.10 3.25 -2.95
N ILE A 83 -9.97 2.24 -2.10
CA ILE A 83 -8.80 1.35 -2.03
C ILE A 83 -9.24 -0.05 -2.49
N THR A 84 -8.55 -0.61 -3.46
CA THR A 84 -8.77 -1.97 -3.96
C THR A 84 -7.49 -2.80 -3.82
N THR A 85 -7.62 -4.12 -3.66
CA THR A 85 -6.51 -5.09 -3.56
C THR A 85 -6.72 -6.26 -4.48
#